data_AF-A0A662UZJ7-F1
#
_entry.id   AF-A0A662UZJ7-F1
#
_cell.length_a   1.000
_cell.length_b   1.000
_cell.length_c   1.000
_cell.angle_alpha   90.00
_cell.angle_beta   90.00
_cell.angle_gamma   90.00
#
_symmetry.space_group_name_H-M   'P 1'
#
loop_
_entity.id
_entity.type
_entity.pdbx_description
1 polymer ?
#
loop_
_entity_poly.entity_id
_entity_poly.type
_entity_poly.pdbx_seq_one_letter_code
_entity_poly.pdbx_strand_id
1 'polypeptide(L)'
;MPKIYCWVHTDRLDEVSLNELVSQDICDDVFLLVVTSYHAFYNSRIYPSKAIHIPLKEVVNVLRGSGINVHAWIVTLLRSNEEFMFRNLDLYHVSKYGRLIILNPPYRKDYTWLDPANPGTVYHVVNVVNEILDLGLFDSIHLDYIRYP
;
A
#
# COMPACT_ATOMS: atom_id res chain seq x y z
N MET A 1 7.08 -0.23 -28.72
CA MET A 1 7.06 -1.51 -28.00
C MET A 1 6.00 -1.42 -26.91
N PRO A 2 5.34 -2.52 -26.51
CA PRO A 2 4.41 -2.49 -25.38
C PRO A 2 5.15 -2.14 -24.09
N LYS A 3 4.52 -1.36 -23.22
CA LYS A 3 5.07 -1.05 -21.89
C LYS A 3 5.01 -2.27 -20.97
N ILE A 4 6.02 -2.47 -20.15
CA ILE A 4 6.11 -3.51 -19.13
C ILE A 4 5.96 -2.89 -17.74
N TYR A 5 5.01 -3.42 -16.98
CA TYR A 5 4.67 -2.95 -15.63
C TYR A 5 5.02 -4.01 -14.59
N CYS A 6 5.68 -3.60 -13.51
CA CYS A 6 6.19 -4.52 -12.50
C CYS A 6 5.65 -4.17 -11.11
N TRP A 7 4.98 -5.13 -10.46
CA TRP A 7 4.55 -5.01 -9.07
C TRP A 7 5.56 -5.66 -8.15
N VAL A 8 6.06 -4.87 -7.19
CA VAL A 8 7.19 -5.27 -6.38
C VAL A 8 6.87 -5.06 -4.91
N HIS A 9 7.04 -6.13 -4.12
CA HIS A 9 7.01 -6.05 -2.68
C HIS A 9 8.30 -5.40 -2.18
N THR A 10 8.22 -4.16 -1.69
CA THR A 10 9.39 -3.40 -1.27
C THR A 10 10.20 -4.07 -0.17
N ASP A 11 9.56 -4.84 0.71
CA ASP A 11 10.26 -5.59 1.78
C ASP A 11 11.01 -6.83 1.30
N ARG A 12 10.85 -7.22 0.03
CA ARG A 12 11.57 -8.32 -0.60
C ARG A 12 12.68 -7.85 -1.53
N LEU A 13 12.83 -6.55 -1.73
CA LEU A 13 13.91 -6.00 -2.53
C LEU A 13 15.22 -6.06 -1.76
N ASP A 14 16.23 -6.58 -2.43
CA ASP A 14 17.63 -6.55 -2.05
C ASP A 14 18.46 -5.98 -3.21
N GLU A 15 19.79 -5.90 -3.03
CA GLU A 15 20.66 -5.30 -4.05
C GLU A 15 20.62 -6.07 -5.37
N VAL A 16 20.49 -7.40 -5.32
CA VAL A 16 20.47 -8.25 -6.51
C VAL A 16 19.20 -8.01 -7.31
N SER A 17 18.04 -8.14 -6.66
CA SER A 17 16.74 -7.93 -7.30
C SER A 17 16.52 -6.48 -7.77
N LEU A 18 17.07 -5.49 -7.06
CA LEU A 18 17.05 -4.10 -7.52
C LEU A 18 17.90 -3.91 -8.78
N ASN A 19 19.09 -4.52 -8.84
CA ASN A 19 19.95 -4.48 -10.02
C ASN A 19 19.31 -5.19 -11.22
N GLU A 20 18.58 -6.29 -10.99
CA GLU A 20 17.79 -6.95 -12.02
C GLU A 20 16.70 -6.01 -12.56
N LEU A 21 15.94 -5.33 -11.70
CA LEU A 21 14.87 -4.41 -12.13
C LEU A 21 15.35 -3.27 -13.03
N VAL A 22 16.58 -2.78 -12.81
CA VAL A 22 17.17 -1.70 -13.64
C VAL A 22 17.90 -2.21 -14.88
N SER A 23 18.02 -3.54 -15.05
CA SER A 23 18.58 -4.09 -16.27
C SER A 23 17.64 -3.82 -17.47
N GLN A 24 18.23 -3.58 -18.64
CA GLN A 24 17.48 -3.13 -19.83
C GLN A 24 16.37 -4.14 -20.19
N ASP A 25 15.22 -3.59 -20.59
CA ASP A 25 14.03 -4.30 -21.08
C ASP A 25 13.19 -5.09 -20.04
N ILE A 26 13.39 -4.91 -18.73
CA ILE A 26 12.57 -5.60 -17.71
C ILE A 26 11.30 -4.82 -17.32
N CYS A 27 11.39 -3.52 -17.02
CA CYS A 27 10.25 -2.72 -16.58
C CYS A 27 10.36 -1.27 -17.09
N ASP A 28 9.26 -0.72 -17.59
CA ASP A 28 9.13 0.72 -17.87
C ASP A 28 8.58 1.49 -16.65
N ASP A 29 7.71 0.82 -15.87
CA ASP A 29 6.99 1.39 -14.74
C ASP A 29 6.97 0.37 -13.59
N VAL A 30 7.37 0.80 -12.38
CA VAL A 30 7.44 -0.05 -11.18
C VAL A 30 6.44 0.43 -10.12
N PHE A 31 5.60 -0.47 -9.65
CA PHE A 31 4.66 -0.29 -8.55
C PHE A 31 5.25 -0.87 -7.26
N LEU A 32 5.80 -0.01 -6.41
CA LEU A 32 6.38 -0.40 -5.12
C LEU A 32 5.30 -0.45 -4.05
N LEU A 33 5.11 -1.61 -3.41
CA LEU A 33 4.19 -1.72 -2.27
C LEU A 33 4.73 -0.89 -1.11
N VAL A 34 4.09 0.24 -0.78
CA VAL A 34 4.54 1.15 0.30
C VAL A 34 3.66 1.12 1.54
N VAL A 35 2.39 0.73 1.40
CA VAL A 35 1.44 0.55 2.52
C VAL A 35 0.73 -0.79 2.38
N THR A 36 0.82 -1.61 3.42
CA THR A 36 0.09 -2.88 3.54
C THR A 36 -1.14 -2.72 4.43
N SER A 37 -1.91 -3.79 4.64
CA SER A 37 -3.01 -3.77 5.61
C SER A 37 -2.55 -3.58 7.06
N TYR A 38 -1.27 -3.76 7.35
CA TYR A 38 -0.71 -3.73 8.71
C TYR A 38 0.21 -2.53 8.96
N HIS A 39 1.13 -2.24 8.04
CA HIS A 39 2.25 -1.31 8.23
C HIS A 39 2.60 -0.55 6.95
N ALA A 40 3.38 0.52 7.09
CA ALA A 40 4.01 1.26 6.00
C ALA A 40 5.52 0.95 5.93
N PHE A 41 6.12 1.13 4.76
CA PHE A 41 7.57 0.99 4.52
C PHE A 41 8.29 2.34 4.45
N TYR A 42 7.67 3.37 5.01
CA TYR A 42 8.22 4.69 5.27
C TYR A 42 7.83 5.10 6.70
N ASN A 43 8.42 6.19 7.20
CA ASN A 43 8.08 6.73 8.52
C ASN A 43 6.68 7.37 8.49
N SER A 44 5.65 6.55 8.71
CA SER A 44 4.24 6.97 8.70
C SER A 44 3.78 7.40 10.10
N ARG A 45 2.92 8.41 10.16
CA ARG A 45 2.22 8.79 11.40
C ARG A 45 0.91 8.00 11.58
N ILE A 46 0.42 7.36 10.51
CA ILE A 46 -0.86 6.64 10.46
C ILE A 46 -0.67 5.13 10.63
N TYR A 47 0.43 4.59 10.11
CA TYR A 47 0.74 3.16 10.15
C TYR A 47 2.00 2.92 10.98
N PRO A 48 2.06 1.81 11.73
CA PRO A 48 3.34 1.29 12.21
C PRO A 48 4.32 1.18 11.04
N SER A 49 5.55 1.60 11.23
CA SER A 49 6.59 1.52 10.21
C SER A 49 7.32 0.18 10.32
N LYS A 50 7.56 -0.49 9.19
CA LYS A 50 8.38 -1.71 9.12
C LYS A 50 9.67 -1.43 8.35
N ALA A 51 10.80 -1.88 8.91
CA ALA A 51 12.09 -1.79 8.24
C ALA A 51 12.14 -2.65 6.98
N ILE A 52 12.91 -2.19 6.00
CA ILE A 52 13.17 -2.84 4.70
C ILE A 52 14.67 -2.93 4.47
N HIS A 53 15.11 -3.83 3.60
CA HIS A 53 16.53 -4.10 3.37
C HIS A 53 17.27 -2.88 2.79
N ILE A 54 16.64 -2.20 1.84
CA ILE A 54 17.16 -0.98 1.21
C ILE A 54 16.20 0.16 1.53
N PRO A 55 16.66 1.32 2.05
CA PRO A 55 15.81 2.47 2.29
C PRO A 55 14.99 2.87 1.06
N LEU A 56 13.69 3.15 1.26
CA LEU A 56 12.74 3.39 0.18
C LEU A 56 13.20 4.50 -0.79
N LYS A 57 13.77 5.58 -0.25
CA LYS A 57 14.32 6.68 -1.05
C LYS A 57 15.48 6.23 -1.95
N GLU A 58 16.32 5.31 -1.48
CA GLU A 58 17.44 4.79 -2.27
C GLU A 58 16.93 3.92 -3.42
N VAL A 59 15.96 3.02 -3.15
CA VAL A 59 15.29 2.23 -4.17
C VAL A 59 14.69 3.13 -5.27
N VAL A 60 13.93 4.15 -4.87
CA VAL A 60 13.32 5.09 -5.82
C VAL A 60 14.38 5.83 -6.63
N ASN A 61 15.44 6.33 -6.00
CA ASN A 61 16.51 7.04 -6.71
C ASN A 61 17.20 6.17 -7.76
N VAL A 62 17.47 4.91 -7.44
CA VAL A 62 18.09 3.96 -8.37
C VAL A 62 17.17 3.70 -9.57
N LEU A 63 15.89 3.38 -9.34
CA LEU A 63 14.93 3.13 -10.41
C LEU A 63 14.74 4.34 -11.33
N ARG A 64 14.49 5.53 -10.74
CA ARG A 64 14.31 6.77 -11.50
C ARG A 64 15.57 7.18 -12.25
N GLY A 65 16.74 6.97 -11.65
CA GLY A 65 18.05 7.21 -12.27
C GLY A 65 18.27 6.38 -13.53
N SER A 66 17.62 5.22 -13.61
CA SER A 66 17.63 4.32 -14.78
C SER A 66 16.50 4.59 -15.77
N GLY A 67 15.71 5.66 -15.58
CA GLY A 67 14.61 6.03 -16.48
C GLY A 67 13.30 5.28 -16.24
N ILE A 68 13.16 4.55 -15.13
CA ILE A 68 11.95 3.83 -14.75
C ILE A 68 11.02 4.76 -13.96
N ASN A 69 9.73 4.82 -14.31
CA ASN A 69 8.75 5.54 -13.49
C ASN A 69 8.41 4.72 -12.24
N VAL A 70 8.26 5.39 -11.11
CA VAL A 70 8.04 4.73 -9.82
C VAL A 70 6.73 5.18 -9.22
N HIS A 71 5.86 4.22 -8.95
CA HIS A 71 4.52 4.44 -8.42
C HIS A 71 4.39 3.83 -7.02
N ALA A 72 3.74 4.54 -6.12
CA ALA A 72 3.39 4.01 -4.81
C ALA A 72 2.17 3.10 -4.93
N TRP A 73 2.34 1.81 -4.65
CA TRP A 73 1.24 0.85 -4.53
C TRP A 73 0.81 0.72 -3.06
N ILE A 74 -0.48 0.91 -2.81
CA ILE A 74 -1.05 0.78 -1.47
C ILE A 74 -2.21 -0.20 -1.41
N VAL A 75 -2.29 -0.90 -0.29
CA VAL A 75 -3.48 -1.63 0.14
C VAL A 75 -4.46 -0.63 0.77
N THR A 76 -5.53 -0.31 0.05
CA THR A 76 -6.34 0.89 0.32
C THR A 76 -7.39 0.69 1.42
N LEU A 77 -8.29 -0.30 1.27
CA LEU A 77 -9.43 -0.48 2.19
C LEU A 77 -9.27 -1.67 3.14
N LEU A 78 -8.34 -2.58 2.88
CA LEU A 78 -8.06 -3.69 3.79
C LEU A 78 -7.21 -3.20 4.96
N ARG A 79 -7.72 -3.26 6.18
CA ARG A 79 -7.03 -2.79 7.38
C ARG A 79 -7.14 -3.81 8.50
N SER A 80 -6.08 -4.61 8.66
CA SER A 80 -6.08 -5.82 9.50
C SER A 80 -5.24 -5.68 10.77
N ASN A 81 -4.73 -4.48 11.05
CA ASN A 81 -4.03 -4.17 12.29
C ASN A 81 -5.00 -4.18 13.48
N GLU A 82 -4.71 -5.00 14.50
CA GLU A 82 -5.59 -5.23 15.65
C GLU A 82 -5.85 -3.97 16.48
N GLU A 83 -4.80 -3.18 16.75
CA GLU A 83 -4.93 -1.95 17.53
C GLU A 83 -5.81 -0.92 16.79
N PHE A 84 -5.60 -0.77 15.49
CA PHE A 84 -6.42 0.11 14.66
C PHE A 84 -7.88 -0.37 14.63
N MET A 85 -8.12 -1.67 14.44
CA MET A 85 -9.46 -2.25 14.45
C MET A 85 -10.19 -1.93 15.75
N PHE A 86 -9.56 -2.21 16.89
CA PHE A 86 -10.15 -2.02 18.21
C PHE A 86 -10.55 -0.56 18.47
N ARG A 87 -9.73 0.39 18.01
CA ARG A 87 -9.96 1.83 18.24
C ARG A 87 -10.96 2.46 17.26
N ASN A 88 -11.24 1.83 16.11
CA ASN A 88 -11.98 2.43 15.00
C ASN A 88 -13.08 1.50 14.45
N LEU A 89 -13.77 0.77 15.31
CA LEU A 89 -14.77 -0.24 14.92
C LEU A 89 -15.87 0.32 13.99
N ASP A 90 -16.20 1.61 14.15
CA ASP A 90 -17.21 2.33 13.37
C ASP A 90 -16.81 2.57 11.91
N LEU A 91 -15.51 2.52 11.59
CA LEU A 91 -15.01 2.65 10.22
C LEU A 91 -15.14 1.35 9.41
N TYR A 92 -15.40 0.23 10.07
CA TYR A 92 -15.39 -1.08 9.42
C TYR A 92 -16.74 -1.45 8.81
N HIS A 93 -16.66 -2.18 7.70
CA HIS A 93 -17.83 -2.62 6.96
C HIS A 93 -18.80 -3.44 7.85
N VAL A 94 -20.08 -3.13 7.72
CA VAL A 94 -21.19 -3.91 8.27
C VAL A 94 -22.01 -4.46 7.10
N SER A 95 -22.10 -5.78 7.03
CA SER A 95 -22.86 -6.45 5.97
C SER A 95 -24.35 -6.10 6.01
N LYS A 96 -25.06 -6.39 4.92
CA LYS A 96 -26.53 -6.24 4.83
C LYS A 96 -27.33 -6.97 5.94
N TYR A 97 -26.70 -7.91 6.64
CA TYR A 97 -27.28 -8.64 7.77
C TYR A 97 -26.93 -8.02 9.13
N GLY A 98 -26.35 -6.82 9.17
CA GLY A 98 -25.94 -6.16 10.41
C GLY A 98 -24.69 -6.77 11.06
N ARG A 99 -23.91 -7.57 10.33
CA ARG A 99 -22.72 -8.24 10.87
C ARG A 99 -21.47 -7.42 10.59
N LEU A 100 -20.77 -7.03 11.65
CA LEU A 100 -19.46 -6.38 11.59
C LEU A 100 -18.43 -7.33 10.98
N ILE A 101 -17.70 -6.85 9.97
CA ILE A 101 -16.75 -7.66 9.21
C ILE A 101 -15.56 -8.17 10.03
N ILE A 102 -15.17 -7.44 11.08
CA ILE A 102 -14.10 -7.85 12.00
C ILE A 102 -14.45 -9.19 12.67
N LEU A 103 -15.71 -9.38 13.04
CA LEU A 103 -16.20 -10.59 13.70
C LEU A 103 -16.67 -11.66 12.71
N ASN A 104 -17.02 -11.26 11.49
CA ASN A 104 -17.61 -12.12 10.47
C ASN A 104 -16.93 -11.90 9.11
N PRO A 105 -15.62 -12.18 8.97
CA PRO A 105 -14.93 -11.94 7.71
C PRO A 105 -15.39 -12.94 6.63
N PRO A 106 -15.48 -12.52 5.37
CA PRO A 106 -16.16 -13.30 4.33
C PRO A 106 -15.36 -14.51 3.80
N TYR A 107 -14.03 -14.45 3.81
CA TYR A 107 -13.17 -15.48 3.19
C TYR A 107 -11.96 -15.86 4.04
N ARG A 108 -11.13 -14.89 4.40
CA ARG A 108 -9.97 -15.08 5.26
C ARG A 108 -10.15 -14.31 6.56
N LYS A 109 -9.58 -14.81 7.65
CA LYS A 109 -9.69 -14.18 8.97
C LYS A 109 -9.18 -12.74 9.02
N ASP A 110 -8.20 -12.41 8.18
CA ASP A 110 -7.61 -11.08 8.08
C ASP A 110 -8.34 -10.15 7.10
N TYR A 111 -9.43 -10.58 6.47
CA TYR A 111 -10.19 -9.77 5.51
C TYR A 111 -11.16 -8.81 6.20
N THR A 112 -10.57 -7.84 6.90
CA THR A 112 -11.27 -6.79 7.63
C THR A 112 -11.20 -5.48 6.85
N TRP A 113 -12.29 -5.16 6.17
CA TRP A 113 -12.37 -4.03 5.24
C TRP A 113 -13.01 -2.81 5.87
N LEU A 114 -12.44 -1.64 5.61
CA LEU A 114 -13.06 -0.36 5.92
C LEU A 114 -14.25 -0.11 4.98
N ASP A 115 -15.25 0.61 5.48
CA ASP A 115 -16.41 1.01 4.69
C ASP A 115 -16.08 2.27 3.86
N PRO A 116 -15.99 2.20 2.52
CA PRO A 116 -15.73 3.37 1.67
C PRO A 116 -16.87 4.40 1.66
N ALA A 117 -18.08 4.04 2.11
CA ALA A 117 -19.18 4.99 2.28
C ALA A 117 -19.09 5.76 3.60
N ASN A 118 -18.27 5.32 4.56
CA ASN A 118 -18.03 6.05 5.80
C ASN A 118 -17.08 7.23 5.52
N PRO A 119 -17.48 8.50 5.81
CA PRO A 119 -16.61 9.65 5.62
C PRO A 119 -15.27 9.55 6.35
N GLY A 120 -15.23 8.91 7.53
CA GLY A 120 -14.01 8.66 8.28
C GLY A 120 -13.01 7.77 7.54
N THR A 121 -13.49 6.77 6.78
CA THR A 121 -12.65 5.96 5.89
C THR A 121 -12.09 6.80 4.75
N VAL A 122 -12.89 7.66 4.15
CA VAL A 122 -12.42 8.57 3.09
C VAL A 122 -11.33 9.50 3.62
N TYR A 123 -11.53 10.10 4.80
CA TYR A 123 -10.51 10.91 5.45
C TYR A 123 -9.24 10.12 5.77
N HIS A 124 -9.38 8.88 6.25
CA HIS A 124 -8.25 7.99 6.49
C HIS A 124 -7.42 7.76 5.22
N VAL A 125 -8.07 7.38 4.12
CA VAL A 125 -7.39 7.15 2.82
C VAL A 125 -6.73 8.42 2.30
N VAL A 126 -7.41 9.57 2.37
CA VAL A 126 -6.85 10.87 1.96
C VAL A 126 -5.60 11.22 2.79
N ASN A 127 -5.62 10.99 4.10
CA ASN A 127 -4.47 11.24 4.95
C ASN A 127 -3.28 10.33 4.60
N VAL A 128 -3.52 9.06 4.29
CA VAL A 128 -2.46 8.14 3.80
C VAL A 128 -1.87 8.61 2.48
N VAL A 129 -2.73 9.03 1.54
CA VAL A 129 -2.29 9.59 0.26
C VAL A 129 -1.45 10.85 0.47
N ASN A 130 -1.88 11.76 1.35
CA ASN A 130 -1.12 12.97 1.67
C ASN A 130 0.25 12.65 2.28
N GLU A 131 0.36 11.66 3.18
CA GLU A 131 1.67 11.24 3.71
C GLU A 131 2.59 10.74 2.59
N ILE A 132 2.07 10.03 1.60
CA ILE A 132 2.84 9.51 0.46
C ILE A 132 3.28 10.66 -0.47
N LEU A 133 2.40 11.63 -0.70
CA LEU A 133 2.72 12.83 -1.50
C LEU A 133 3.82 13.67 -0.83
N ASP A 134 3.76 13.82 0.50
CA ASP A 134 4.76 14.56 1.29
C ASP A 134 6.17 13.95 1.19
N LEU A 135 6.30 12.66 0.82
CA LEU A 135 7.60 12.03 0.60
C LEU A 135 8.31 12.57 -0.66
N GLY A 136 7.56 13.06 -1.65
CA GLY A 136 8.10 13.56 -2.91
C GLY A 136 8.88 12.52 -3.73
N LEU A 137 8.55 11.23 -3.58
CA LEU A 137 9.30 10.12 -4.21
C LEU A 137 8.64 9.58 -5.49
N PHE A 138 7.30 9.62 -5.58
CA PHE A 138 6.54 8.83 -6.55
C PHE A 138 5.94 9.68 -7.67
N ASP A 139 5.87 9.11 -8.86
CA ASP A 139 5.24 9.72 -10.03
C ASP A 139 3.71 9.60 -10.00
N SER A 140 3.18 8.55 -9.35
CA SER A 140 1.75 8.39 -9.09
C SER A 140 1.48 7.41 -7.95
N ILE A 141 0.20 7.22 -7.61
CA ILE A 141 -0.27 6.29 -6.58
C ILE A 141 -1.25 5.30 -7.20
N HIS A 142 -1.04 4.00 -6.95
CA HIS A 142 -1.91 2.91 -7.33
C HIS A 142 -2.71 2.42 -6.11
N LEU A 143 -4.03 2.57 -6.20
CA LEU A 143 -4.98 2.13 -5.17
C LEU A 143 -5.40 0.68 -5.44
N ASP A 144 -4.76 -0.26 -4.75
CA ASP A 144 -5.16 -1.67 -4.78
C ASP A 144 -6.01 -2.00 -3.56
N TYR A 145 -6.65 -3.18 -3.54
CA TYR A 145 -7.53 -3.61 -2.46
C TYR A 145 -8.62 -2.56 -2.19
N ILE A 146 -9.27 -2.10 -3.26
CA ILE A 146 -10.49 -1.26 -3.23
C ILE A 146 -11.74 -2.15 -3.31
N ARG A 147 -11.87 -3.10 -2.37
CA ARG A 147 -12.98 -4.05 -2.34
C ARG A 147 -14.01 -3.66 -1.28
N TYR A 148 -15.27 -3.94 -1.57
CA TYR A 148 -16.40 -3.76 -0.66
C TYR A 148 -17.24 -5.05 -0.64
N PRO A 149 -16.90 -6.02 0.23
CA PRO A 149 -17.55 -7.33 0.27
C PRO A 149 -18.95 -7.32 0.90
#